data_AF-A0AAV4J5H3-F1
#
_entry.id   AF-A0AAV4J5H3-F1
#
_cell.length_a   1.000
_cell.length_b   1.000
_cell.length_c   1.000
_cell.angle_alpha   90.00
_cell.angle_beta   90.00
_cell.angle_gamma   90.00
#
_symmetry.space_group_name_H-M   'P 1'
#
loop_
_entity.id
_entity.type
_entity.pdbx_description
1 polymer ?
#
loop_
_entity_poly.entity_id
_entity_poly.type
_entity_poly.pdbx_seq_one_letter_code
_entity_poly.pdbx_strand_id
1 'polypeptide(L)'
;MHKGGNIKDCSNYRTIALISHSSKVLLIINILNRLKSKIEQELSDCQAGYRINRGTIDMLFVLQILTEKVRNSDQEMYITFVDYSKAFDSVKHNHLFKTMDLMGFPKHLIKLIAGLYSDQRATIRWDD
;
A
#
# COMPACT_ATOMS: atom_id res chain seq x y z
N MET A 1 -12.27 11.84 1.93
CA MET A 1 -12.61 11.82 0.49
C MET A 1 -13.80 10.91 0.25
N HIS A 2 -14.91 11.41 -0.32
CA HIS A 2 -16.13 10.62 -0.54
C HIS A 2 -15.92 9.58 -1.66
N LYS A 3 -16.35 8.34 -1.43
CA LYS A 3 -16.18 7.19 -2.33
C LYS A 3 -17.42 6.90 -3.20
N GLY A 4 -18.49 7.69 -3.07
CA GLY A 4 -19.82 7.40 -3.63
C GLY A 4 -20.83 6.97 -2.54
N GLY A 5 -22.10 6.88 -2.89
CA GLY A 5 -23.18 6.51 -1.94
C GLY A 5 -23.68 7.66 -1.07
N ASN A 6 -24.39 7.33 0.02
CA ASN A 6 -25.04 8.32 0.89
C ASN A 6 -24.00 9.23 1.57
N ILE A 7 -24.17 10.55 1.40
CA ILE A 7 -23.29 11.61 1.94
C ILE A 7 -23.31 11.63 3.47
N LYS A 8 -24.42 11.21 4.09
CA LYS A 8 -24.56 11.22 5.56
C LYS A 8 -23.88 10.04 6.25
N ASP A 9 -23.42 9.04 5.49
CA ASP A 9 -22.73 7.88 6.05
C ASP A 9 -21.21 8.11 6.04
N CYS A 10 -20.62 8.21 7.23
CA CYS A 10 -19.18 8.40 7.42
C CYS A 10 -18.35 7.26 6.81
N SER A 11 -18.90 6.05 6.65
CA SER A 11 -18.17 4.92 6.10
C SER A 11 -17.86 5.08 4.60
N ASN A 12 -18.61 5.94 3.91
CA ASN A 12 -18.38 6.31 2.51
C ASN A 12 -17.23 7.31 2.34
N TYR A 13 -16.58 7.74 3.42
CA TYR A 13 -15.42 8.60 3.37
C TYR A 13 -14.13 7.80 3.59
N ARG A 14 -13.13 8.07 2.77
CA ARG A 14 -11.75 7.68 3.03
C ARG A 14 -11.16 8.62 4.07
N THR A 15 -10.84 8.06 5.24
CA THR A 15 -10.08 8.72 6.29
C THR A 15 -8.64 8.92 5.82
N ILE A 16 -8.09 10.11 6.06
CA ILE A 16 -6.68 10.41 5.81
C ILE A 16 -6.08 10.82 7.14
N ALA A 17 -5.15 10.03 7.65
CA ALA A 17 -4.38 10.38 8.83
C ALA A 17 -3.25 11.34 8.44
N LEU A 18 -3.26 12.55 9.01
CA LEU A 18 -2.20 13.52 8.79
C LEU A 18 -1.06 13.27 9.77
N ILE A 19 0.15 13.10 9.22
CA ILE A 19 1.38 12.91 9.99
C ILE A 19 2.10 14.26 10.13
N SER A 20 2.73 14.50 11.28
CA SER A 20 3.53 15.72 11.52
C SER A 20 4.70 15.84 10.53
N HIS A 21 5.17 17.07 10.30
CA HIS A 21 6.28 17.32 9.36
C HIS A 21 7.56 16.60 9.81
N SER A 22 7.88 16.66 11.11
CA SER A 22 9.05 15.96 11.68
C SER A 22 8.97 14.45 11.46
N SER A 23 7.79 13.84 11.66
CA SER A 23 7.60 12.41 11.41
C SER A 23 7.70 12.06 9.92
N LYS A 24 7.21 12.92 9.02
CA LYS A 24 7.39 12.72 7.56
C LYS A 24 8.86 12.72 7.16
N VAL A 25 9.65 13.65 7.70
CA VAL A 25 11.10 13.71 7.45
C VAL A 25 11.77 12.42 7.93
N LEU A 26 11.47 11.96 9.14
CA LEU A 26 12.01 10.70 9.66
C LEU A 26 11.63 9.50 8.78
N LEU A 27 10.36 9.37 8.44
CA LEU A 27 9.83 8.26 7.64
C LEU A 27 10.41 8.23 6.22
N ILE A 28 10.32 9.36 5.50
CA ILE A 28 10.68 9.44 4.09
C ILE A 28 12.20 9.44 3.92
N ILE A 29 12.91 10.30 4.66
CA ILE A 29 14.35 10.51 4.43
C ILE A 29 15.18 9.39 5.05
N ASN A 30 14.84 8.95 6.27
CA ASN A 30 15.68 7.99 6.98
C ASN A 30 15.22 6.55 6.83
N ILE A 31 13.92 6.25 6.95
CA ILE A 31 13.46 4.85 6.93
C ILE A 31 13.29 4.35 5.51
N LEU A 32 12.49 5.02 4.68
CA LEU A 32 12.16 4.54 3.35
C LEU A 32 13.40 4.38 2.47
N ASN A 33 14.32 5.34 2.48
CA ASN A 33 15.55 5.26 1.70
C ASN A 33 16.44 4.06 2.09
N ARG A 34 16.47 3.68 3.36
CA ARG A 34 17.24 2.51 3.84
C ARG A 34 16.56 1.19 3.49
N LEU A 35 15.23 1.17 3.49
CA LEU A 35 14.46 -0.05 3.23
C LEU A 35 14.19 -0.29 1.74
N LYS A 36 14.21 0.76 0.92
CA LYS A 36 13.81 0.71 -0.49
C LYS A 36 14.52 -0.40 -1.27
N SER A 37 15.85 -0.47 -1.19
CA SER A 37 16.60 -1.48 -1.95
C SER A 37 16.23 -2.91 -1.56
N LYS A 38 16.01 -3.17 -0.26
CA LYS A 38 15.59 -4.49 0.21
C LYS A 38 14.14 -4.80 -0.17
N ILE A 39 13.23 -3.82 -0.07
CA ILE A 39 11.84 -3.97 -0.52
C ILE A 39 11.78 -4.32 -2.01
N GLU A 40 12.56 -3.63 -2.85
CA GLU A 40 12.56 -3.88 -4.30
C GLU A 40 13.06 -5.28 -4.67
N GLN A 41 13.92 -5.90 -3.85
CA GLN A 41 14.38 -7.28 -4.05
C GLN A 41 13.31 -8.32 -3.69
N GLU A 42 12.39 -7.99 -2.79
CA GLU A 42 11.38 -8.91 -2.28
C GLU A 42 10.04 -8.79 -3.03
N LEU A 43 9.81 -7.67 -3.73
CA LEU A 43 8.58 -7.45 -4.50
C LEU A 43 8.63 -8.18 -5.84
N SER A 44 7.58 -8.97 -6.11
CA SER A 44 7.36 -9.61 -7.42
C SER A 44 7.31 -8.59 -8.56
N ASP A 45 7.75 -8.99 -9.74
CA ASP A 45 7.67 -8.16 -10.93
C ASP A 45 6.24 -7.84 -11.37
N CYS A 46 5.27 -8.65 -10.96
CA CYS A 46 3.85 -8.39 -11.20
C CYS A 46 3.29 -7.25 -10.33
N GLN A 47 4.03 -6.79 -9.31
CA GLN A 47 3.63 -5.65 -8.49
C GLN A 47 4.12 -4.35 -9.14
N ALA A 48 3.19 -3.51 -9.60
CA ALA A 48 3.51 -2.15 -10.07
C ALA A 48 3.20 -1.06 -9.04
N GLY A 49 2.19 -1.28 -8.19
CA GLY A 49 1.74 -0.29 -7.21
C GLY A 49 2.84 0.06 -6.20
N TYR A 50 2.99 1.36 -5.93
CA TYR A 50 3.96 1.94 -4.99
C TYR A 50 5.45 1.71 -5.32
N ARG A 51 5.78 1.33 -6.56
CA ARG A 51 7.17 1.18 -7.04
C ARG A 51 7.58 2.36 -7.91
N ILE A 52 8.87 2.67 -7.90
CA ILE A 52 9.43 3.70 -8.79
C ILE A 52 9.45 3.19 -10.23
N ASN A 53 9.12 4.05 -11.19
CA ASN A 53 9.13 3.74 -12.63
C ASN A 53 8.24 2.56 -13.05
N ARG A 54 7.20 2.25 -12.27
CA ARG A 54 6.15 1.30 -12.64
C ARG A 54 4.79 1.92 -12.40
N GLY A 55 3.89 1.76 -13.37
CA GLY A 55 2.57 2.37 -13.33
C GLY A 55 1.46 1.45 -13.81
N THR A 56 0.23 1.97 -13.73
CA THR A 56 -0.97 1.27 -14.19
C THR A 56 -0.94 1.02 -15.70
N ILE A 57 -0.29 1.91 -16.46
CA ILE A 57 -0.14 1.77 -17.91
C ILE A 57 0.67 0.52 -18.25
N ASP A 58 1.75 0.24 -17.52
CA ASP A 58 2.58 -0.94 -17.76
C ASP A 58 1.78 -2.23 -17.53
N MET A 59 1.00 -2.28 -16.44
CA MET A 59 0.15 -3.43 -16.13
C MET A 59 -1.00 -3.60 -17.14
N LEU A 60 -1.57 -2.49 -17.63
CA LEU A 60 -2.58 -2.52 -18.69
C LEU A 60 -1.99 -3.09 -19.99
N PHE A 61 -0.79 -2.66 -20.35
CA PHE A 61 -0.09 -3.15 -21.54
C PHE A 61 0.21 -4.66 -21.44
N VAL A 62 0.69 -5.13 -20.28
CA VAL A 62 0.88 -6.58 -20.03
C VAL A 62 -0.43 -7.34 -20.20
N LEU A 63 -1.54 -6.82 -19.66
CA LEU A 63 -2.85 -7.46 -19.80
C LEU A 63 -3.32 -7.53 -21.27
N GLN A 64 -3.09 -6.47 -22.04
CA GLN A 64 -3.40 -6.43 -23.47
C GLN A 64 -2.62 -7.50 -24.24
N ILE A 65 -1.29 -7.57 -24.05
CA ILE A 65 -0.46 -8.60 -24.70
C ILE A 65 -0.93 -10.01 -24.34
N LEU A 66 -1.22 -10.26 -23.06
CA LEU A 66 -1.69 -11.57 -22.61
C LEU A 66 -3.01 -11.94 -23.28
N THR A 67 -3.94 -11.00 -23.38
CA THR A 67 -5.24 -11.20 -24.04
C THR A 67 -5.09 -11.48 -25.53
N GLU A 68 -4.26 -10.72 -26.23
CA GLU A 68 -3.98 -10.91 -27.66
C GLU A 68 -3.31 -12.27 -27.92
N LYS A 69 -2.35 -12.65 -27.08
CA LYS A 69 -1.63 -13.92 -27.23
C LYS A 69 -2.58 -15.11 -27.08
N VAL A 70 -3.47 -15.08 -26.08
CA VAL A 70 -4.44 -16.16 -25.86
C VAL A 70 -5.45 -16.22 -27.01
N ARG A 71 -5.92 -15.05 -27.48
CA ARG A 71 -6.81 -14.96 -28.65
C ARG A 71 -6.18 -15.54 -29.91
N ASN A 72 -4.89 -15.31 -30.13
CA ASN A 72 -4.17 -15.86 -31.29
C ASN A 72 -3.93 -17.37 -31.19
N SER A 73 -3.90 -17.93 -29.97
CA SER A 73 -3.76 -19.38 -29.74
C SER A 73 -5.09 -20.15 -29.71
N ASP A 74 -6.22 -19.47 -29.93
CA ASP A 74 -7.59 -20.04 -29.87
C ASP A 74 -7.86 -20.77 -28.54
N GLN A 75 -7.33 -20.21 -27.44
CA GLN A 75 -7.55 -20.71 -26.08
C GLN A 75 -8.52 -19.81 -25.32
N GLU A 76 -9.18 -20.36 -24.32
CA GLU A 76 -10.04 -19.60 -23.41
C GLU A 76 -9.21 -18.96 -22.28
N MET A 77 -9.47 -17.69 -21.98
CA MET A 77 -8.87 -16.96 -20.86
C MET A 77 -9.97 -16.46 -19.93
N TYR A 78 -9.77 -16.65 -18.62
CA TYR A 78 -10.60 -16.06 -17.58
C TYR A 78 -9.78 -15.05 -16.78
N ILE A 79 -10.36 -13.88 -16.53
CA ILE A 79 -9.73 -12.81 -15.74
C ILE A 79 -10.60 -12.56 -14.51
N THR A 80 -9.99 -12.55 -13.33
CA THR A 80 -10.66 -12.24 -12.07
C THR A 80 -10.02 -11.02 -11.42
N PHE A 81 -10.83 -10.00 -11.14
CA PHE A 81 -10.41 -8.81 -10.42
C PHE A 81 -10.74 -8.96 -8.94
N VAL A 82 -9.74 -8.75 -8.09
CA VAL A 82 -9.87 -8.83 -6.62
C VAL A 82 -9.53 -7.48 -6.02
N ASP A 83 -10.42 -6.93 -5.20
CA ASP A 83 -10.19 -5.69 -4.47
C ASP A 83 -10.41 -5.90 -2.97
N TYR A 84 -9.55 -5.29 -2.15
CA TYR A 84 -9.62 -5.40 -0.69
C TYR A 84 -10.37 -4.21 -0.09
N SER A 85 -11.49 -4.49 0.57
CA SER A 85 -12.21 -3.47 1.34
C SER A 85 -11.34 -2.94 2.48
N LYS A 86 -11.19 -1.61 2.54
CA LYS A 86 -10.42 -0.90 3.58
C LYS A 86 -9.01 -1.51 3.79
N ALA A 87 -8.28 -1.72 2.69
CA ALA A 87 -6.99 -2.41 2.71
C ALA A 87 -5.98 -1.87 3.74
N PHE A 88 -5.90 -0.55 3.92
CA PHE A 88 -4.99 0.07 4.90
C PHE A 88 -5.49 -0.05 6.35
N ASP A 89 -6.80 0.07 6.58
CA ASP A 89 -7.39 -0.01 7.91
C ASP A 89 -7.43 -1.46 8.44
N SER A 90 -7.39 -2.44 7.53
CA SER A 90 -7.50 -3.87 7.85
C SER A 90 -6.15 -4.56 8.12
N VAL A 91 -5.03 -3.85 7.97
CA VAL A 91 -3.70 -4.43 8.19
C VAL A 91 -3.48 -4.70 9.68
N LYS A 92 -3.29 -5.97 10.04
CA LYS A 92 -2.87 -6.36 11.39
C LYS A 92 -1.39 -6.04 11.59
N HIS A 93 -1.08 -4.96 12.30
CA HIS A 93 0.30 -4.48 12.52
C HIS A 93 1.25 -5.55 13.10
N ASN A 94 0.78 -6.40 14.01
CA ASN A 94 1.59 -7.50 14.55
C ASN A 94 2.04 -8.50 13.47
N HIS A 95 1.19 -8.78 12.48
CA HIS A 95 1.57 -9.64 11.36
C HIS A 95 2.55 -8.92 10.42
N LEU A 96 2.31 -7.63 10.15
CA LEU A 96 3.23 -6.82 9.35
C LEU A 96 4.65 -6.84 9.92
N PHE A 97 4.83 -6.59 11.22
CA PHE A 97 6.16 -6.57 11.84
C PHE A 97 6.82 -7.95 11.86
N LYS A 98 6.05 -9.03 12.03
CA LYS A 98 6.56 -10.41 11.92
C LYS A 98 7.02 -10.71 10.50
N THR A 99 6.23 -10.34 9.49
CA THR A 99 6.62 -10.49 8.08
C THR A 99 7.90 -9.71 7.79
N MET A 100 8.04 -8.50 8.32
CA MET A 100 9.28 -7.73 8.15
C MET A 100 10.49 -8.41 8.80
N ASP A 101 10.33 -9.01 9.98
CA ASP A 101 11.41 -9.75 10.64
C ASP A 101 11.81 -11.00 9.83
N LEU A 102 10.82 -11.73 9.29
CA LEU A 102 11.04 -12.90 8.43
C LEU A 102 11.75 -12.55 7.11
N MET A 103 11.46 -11.38 6.54
CA MET A 103 12.12 -10.86 5.33
C MET A 103 13.55 -10.34 5.61
N GLY A 104 14.00 -10.37 6.88
CA GLY A 104 15.34 -9.96 7.27
C GLY A 104 15.55 -8.46 7.35
N PHE A 105 14.48 -7.67 7.57
CA PHE A 105 14.64 -6.23 7.78
C PHE A 105 15.33 -5.92 9.12
N PRO A 106 16.12 -4.83 9.22
CA PRO A 106 16.83 -4.51 10.45
C PRO A 106 15.88 -4.28 11.63
N LYS A 107 16.07 -5.04 12.73
CA LYS A 107 15.21 -5.01 13.92
C LYS A 107 15.01 -3.61 14.52
N HIS A 108 16.03 -2.75 14.47
CA HIS A 108 15.92 -1.38 14.97
C HIS A 108 14.94 -0.52 14.14
N LEU A 109 14.88 -0.74 12.81
CA LEU A 109 13.91 -0.05 11.95
C LEU A 109 12.49 -0.60 12.15
N ILE A 110 12.35 -1.92 12.31
CA ILE A 110 11.05 -2.53 12.64
C ILE A 110 10.51 -1.94 13.95
N LYS A 111 11.34 -1.84 14.99
CA LYS A 111 10.96 -1.20 16.27
C LYS A 111 10.58 0.26 16.11
N LEU A 112 11.32 1.02 15.31
CA LEU A 112 11.03 2.43 15.04
C LEU A 112 9.66 2.59 14.36
N ILE A 113 9.36 1.76 13.37
CA ILE A 113 8.07 1.76 12.68
C ILE A 113 6.96 1.32 13.64
N ALA A 114 7.19 0.28 14.45
CA ALA A 114 6.22 -0.17 15.45
C ALA A 114 5.88 0.94 16.46
N GLY A 115 6.88 1.73 16.89
CA GLY A 115 6.68 2.88 17.76
C GLY A 115 5.84 4.01 17.14
N LEU A 116 5.79 4.11 15.81
CA LEU A 116 4.93 5.08 15.12
C LEU A 116 3.46 4.64 15.06
N TYR A 117 3.21 3.34 15.08
CA TYR A 117 1.86 2.77 15.08
C TYR A 117 1.31 2.50 16.49
N SER A 118 2.16 2.47 17.52
CA SER A 118 1.72 2.34 18.92
C SER A 118 1.09 3.63 19.42
N ASP A 119 -0.09 3.52 20.03
CA ASP A 119 -0.79 4.60 20.73
C ASP A 119 -1.00 5.89 19.91
N GLN A 120 -1.15 5.76 18.59
CA GLN A 120 -1.41 6.91 17.72
C GLN A 120 -2.74 7.58 18.09
N ARG A 121 -2.68 8.86 18.44
CA ARG A 121 -3.87 9.70 18.73
C ARG A 121 -3.94 10.84 17.72
N ALA A 122 -5.15 11.12 17.26
CA ALA A 122 -5.45 12.29 16.44
C ALA A 122 -6.57 13.08 17.11
N THR A 123 -6.39 14.40 17.20
CA THR A 123 -7.41 15.32 17.70
C THR A 123 -7.91 16.17 16.55
N ILE A 124 -9.22 16.27 16.41
CA ILE A 124 -9.87 17.10 15.40
C ILE A 124 -10.44 18.31 16.12
N ARG A 125 -10.09 19.51 15.65
CA ARG A 125 -10.80 20.74 16.02
C ARG A 125 -11.79 21.04 14.91
N TRP A 126 -13.05 21.19 15.29
CA TRP A 126 -14.11 21.66 14.42
C TRP A 126 -14.54 23.02 14.99
N ASP A 127 -14.48 24.07 14.18
CA ASP A 127 -14.97 25.40 14.57
C ASP A 127 -16.49 25.43 14.36
N ASP A 128 -17.23 25.98 15.33
CA ASP A 128 -18.65 26.32 15.21
C ASP A 128 -18.84 27.61 14.42
#